data_AF-A0A6G4WMX5-F1
#
_entry.id   AF-A0A6G4WMX5-F1
#
_cell.length_a   1.000
_cell.length_b   1.000
_cell.length_c   1.000
_cell.angle_alpha   90.00
_cell.angle_beta   90.00
_cell.angle_gamma   90.00
#
_symmetry.space_group_name_H-M   'P 1'
#
loop_
_entity.id
_entity.type
_entity.pdbx_description
1 polymer ?
#
loop_
_entity_poly.entity_id
_entity_poly.type
_entity_poly.pdbx_seq_one_letter_code
_entity_poly.pdbx_strand_id
1 'polypeptide(L)'
;MTEIRTIPRNGLIFLANPTQFLALAARIIPWLGGITVLCFLLGLYLSFSTEGDYQQGETVRIMYVHVPSAWLAMMGYTIMSVSAIGTLVWRHPLADVSAKAAAPIGAAFT
;
A
#
# COMPACT_ATOMS: atom_id res chain seq x y z
N MET A 1 -35.04 -29.24 -5.61
CA MET A 1 -35.27 -27.80 -5.37
C MET A 1 -34.10 -27.28 -4.54
N THR A 2 -32.92 -27.11 -5.15
CA THR A 2 -31.74 -26.56 -4.46
C THR A 2 -31.82 -25.05 -4.50
N GLU A 3 -32.13 -24.45 -3.36
CA GLU A 3 -32.02 -23.01 -3.15
C GLU A 3 -30.59 -22.56 -3.47
N ILE A 4 -30.39 -21.94 -4.63
CA ILE A 4 -29.17 -21.22 -4.94
C ILE A 4 -29.15 -20.04 -3.98
N ARG A 5 -28.41 -20.17 -2.89
CA ARG A 5 -28.17 -19.10 -1.92
C ARG A 5 -27.53 -17.92 -2.66
N THR A 6 -28.35 -16.99 -3.12
CA THR A 6 -27.90 -15.75 -3.76
C THR A 6 -27.20 -14.94 -2.68
N ILE A 7 -25.86 -14.97 -2.67
CA ILE A 7 -25.09 -14.11 -1.78
C ILE A 7 -25.47 -12.67 -2.14
N PRO A 8 -26.04 -11.88 -1.20
CA PRO A 8 -26.43 -10.52 -1.49
C PRO A 8 -25.21 -9.75 -2.00
N ARG A 9 -25.33 -9.14 -3.19
CA ARG A 9 -24.27 -8.41 -3.88
C ARG A 9 -23.88 -7.08 -3.21
N ASN A 10 -24.49 -6.77 -2.07
CA ASN A 10 -24.30 -5.52 -1.33
C ASN A 10 -23.61 -5.85 -0.01
N GLY A 11 -22.27 -5.78 -0.01
CA GLY A 11 -21.46 -5.92 1.20
C GLY A 11 -19.98 -6.16 0.90
N LEU A 12 -19.12 -5.80 1.86
CA LEU A 12 -17.66 -5.98 1.78
C LEU A 12 -17.26 -7.46 1.60
N ILE A 13 -18.10 -8.40 2.04
CA ILE A 13 -17.87 -9.85 1.95
C ILE A 13 -17.78 -10.33 0.49
N PHE A 14 -18.43 -9.64 -0.45
CA PHE A 14 -18.34 -9.99 -1.87
C PHE A 14 -16.91 -9.84 -2.42
N LEU A 15 -16.12 -8.91 -1.87
CA LEU A 15 -14.73 -8.67 -2.24
C LEU A 15 -13.78 -9.75 -1.70
N ALA A 16 -14.24 -10.64 -0.81
CA ALA A 16 -13.47 -11.83 -0.44
C ALA A 16 -13.28 -12.79 -1.63
N ASN A 17 -14.12 -12.68 -2.68
CA ASN A 17 -13.91 -13.40 -3.93
C ASN A 17 -12.74 -12.78 -4.72
N PRO A 18 -11.64 -13.52 -4.98
CA PRO A 18 -10.45 -12.99 -5.62
C PRO A 18 -10.71 -12.36 -6.99
N THR A 19 -11.60 -12.94 -7.78
CA THR A 19 -11.89 -12.45 -9.14
C THR A 19 -12.54 -11.07 -9.13
N GLN A 20 -13.45 -10.83 -8.18
CA GLN A 20 -14.16 -9.57 -8.04
C GLN A 20 -13.25 -8.49 -7.46
N PHE A 21 -12.40 -8.86 -6.49
CA PHE A 21 -11.41 -7.96 -5.94
C PHE A 21 -10.38 -7.52 -6.99
N LEU A 22 -9.83 -8.47 -7.77
CA LEU A 22 -8.84 -8.17 -8.80
C LEU A 22 -9.43 -7.30 -9.92
N ALA A 23 -10.69 -7.51 -10.31
CA ALA A 23 -11.37 -6.67 -11.29
C ALA A 23 -11.52 -5.22 -10.79
N LEU A 24 -11.86 -5.04 -9.51
CA LEU A 24 -11.94 -3.72 -8.89
C LEU A 24 -10.54 -3.08 -8.79
N ALA A 25 -9.55 -3.83 -8.31
CA ALA A 25 -8.17 -3.38 -8.15
C ALA A 25 -7.60 -2.90 -9.50
N ALA A 26 -7.79 -3.67 -10.58
CA ALA A 26 -7.33 -3.31 -11.92
C ALA A 26 -7.88 -1.95 -12.41
N ARG A 27 -9.11 -1.60 -12.00
CA ARG A 27 -9.71 -0.30 -12.34
C ARG A 27 -9.18 0.85 -11.49
N ILE A 28 -8.86 0.59 -10.22
CA ILE A 28 -8.43 1.61 -9.25
C ILE A 28 -6.93 1.89 -9.33
N ILE A 29 -6.11 0.85 -9.56
CA ILE A 29 -4.65 0.93 -9.63
C ILE A 29 -4.13 2.05 -10.55
N PRO A 30 -4.61 2.27 -11.79
CA PRO A 30 -4.07 3.33 -12.64
C PRO A 30 -4.31 4.74 -12.06
N TRP A 31 -5.46 4.97 -11.42
CA TRP A 31 -5.76 6.24 -10.77
C TRP A 31 -4.88 6.45 -9.54
N LEU A 32 -4.73 5.43 -8.70
CA LEU A 32 -3.83 5.49 -7.55
C LEU A 32 -2.39 5.69 -7.99
N GLY A 33 -1.93 5.00 -9.04
CA GLY A 33 -0.59 5.18 -9.60
C GLY A 33 -0.35 6.61 -10.10
N GLY A 34 -1.34 7.21 -10.78
CA GLY A 34 -1.28 8.61 -11.20
C GLY A 34 -1.18 9.57 -10.01
N ILE A 35 -1.99 9.36 -8.97
CA ILE A 35 -1.94 10.15 -7.72
C ILE A 35 -0.59 9.97 -7.03
N THR A 36 -0.07 8.75 -6.94
CA THR A 36 1.23 8.46 -6.33
C THR A 36 2.35 9.21 -7.04
N VAL A 37 2.41 9.17 -8.38
CA VAL A 37 3.44 9.90 -9.15
C VAL A 37 3.31 11.41 -8.93
N LEU A 38 2.09 11.95 -8.96
CA LEU A 38 1.85 13.37 -8.74
C LEU A 38 2.31 13.81 -7.35
N CYS A 39 1.88 13.10 -6.30
CA CYS A 39 2.26 13.39 -4.92
C CYS A 39 3.77 13.22 -4.69
N PHE A 40 4.39 12.21 -5.31
CA PHE A 40 5.83 11.98 -5.18
C PHE A 40 6.64 13.11 -5.81
N LEU A 41 6.31 13.53 -7.04
CA LEU A 41 6.99 14.65 -7.70
C LEU A 41 6.80 15.96 -6.95
N LEU A 42 5.58 16.22 -6.47
CA LEU A 42 5.27 17.43 -5.72
C LEU A 42 6.00 17.45 -4.37
N GLY A 43 5.98 16.34 -3.63
CA GLY A 43 6.71 16.21 -2.37
C GLY A 43 8.22 16.36 -2.55
N LEU A 44 8.77 15.77 -3.61
CA LEU A 44 10.20 15.90 -3.93
C LEU A 44 10.56 17.36 -4.27
N TYR A 45 9.74 18.05 -5.07
CA TYR A 45 9.95 19.46 -5.38
C TYR A 45 9.91 20.36 -4.14
N LEU A 46 8.93 20.15 -3.26
CA LEU A 46 8.82 20.90 -2.01
C LEU A 46 10.00 20.64 -1.08
N SER A 47 10.50 19.40 -1.01
CA SER A 47 11.65 19.02 -0.20
C SER A 47 12.92 19.82 -0.54
N PHE A 48 13.12 20.18 -1.80
CA PHE A 48 14.28 20.97 -2.24
C PHE A 48 14.04 22.49 -2.18
N SER A 49 12.78 22.92 -2.14
CA SER A 49 12.40 24.33 -2.16
C SER A 49 12.36 24.98 -0.78
N THR A 50 12.46 24.18 0.30
CA THR A 50 12.42 24.66 1.70
C THR A 50 13.76 25.25 2.16
N GLU A 51 13.69 26.34 2.91
CA GLU A 51 14.83 26.97 3.62
C GLU A 51 15.32 26.11 4.79
N GLY A 52 16.60 26.24 5.16
CA GLY A 52 17.19 25.50 6.26
C GLY A 52 16.56 25.79 7.63
N ASP A 53 16.55 24.76 8.49
CA ASP A 53 16.06 24.89 9.86
C ASP A 53 17.09 25.60 10.76
N TYR A 54 16.64 26.22 11.86
CA TYR A 54 17.52 26.95 12.77
C TYR A 54 18.59 26.07 13.43
N GLN A 55 18.26 24.81 13.77
CA GLN A 55 19.19 23.91 14.47
C GLN A 55 19.95 23.00 13.51
N GLN A 56 19.29 22.56 12.45
CA GLN A 56 19.85 21.58 11.50
C GLN A 56 20.38 22.22 10.22
N GLY A 57 20.15 23.53 10.01
CA GLY A 57 20.51 24.22 8.78
C GLY A 57 19.93 23.51 7.56
N GLU A 58 20.75 23.37 6.53
CA GLU A 58 20.38 22.70 5.27
C GLU A 58 20.21 21.17 5.42
N THR A 59 20.74 20.56 6.49
CA THR A 59 20.67 19.09 6.68
C THR A 59 19.26 18.59 6.99
N VAL A 60 18.35 19.47 7.42
CA VAL A 60 16.92 19.15 7.62
C VAL A 60 16.29 18.56 6.35
N ARG A 61 16.78 18.93 5.16
CA ARG A 61 16.29 18.41 3.89
C ARG A 61 16.43 16.90 3.75
N ILE A 62 17.40 16.28 4.44
CA ILE A 62 17.54 14.82 4.48
C ILE A 62 16.31 14.18 5.13
N MET A 63 15.75 14.80 6.17
CA MET A 63 14.58 14.26 6.89
C MET A 63 13.32 14.21 6.02
N TYR A 64 13.16 15.14 5.08
CA TYR A 64 11.99 15.15 4.17
C TYR A 64 11.96 13.96 3.21
N VAL A 65 13.09 13.34 2.93
CA VAL A 65 13.15 12.11 2.13
C VAL A 65 13.25 10.88 3.04
N HIS A 66 14.14 10.93 4.04
CA HIS A 66 14.47 9.80 4.88
C HIS A 66 13.32 9.36 5.80
N VAL A 67 12.66 10.30 6.49
CA VAL A 67 11.61 9.96 7.46
C VAL A 67 10.41 9.32 6.75
N PRO A 68 9.87 9.88 5.65
CA PRO A 68 8.81 9.21 4.90
C PRO A 68 9.23 7.86 4.34
N SER A 69 10.47 7.70 3.84
CA SER A 69 10.95 6.39 3.36
C SER A 69 10.99 5.32 4.46
N ALA A 70 11.43 5.69 5.67
CA ALA A 70 11.45 4.77 6.80
C ALA A 70 10.02 4.33 7.20
N TRP A 71 9.06 5.25 7.16
CA TRP A 71 7.65 4.91 7.40
C TRP A 71 7.08 3.97 6.33
N LEU A 72 7.40 4.19 5.05
CA LEU A 72 6.99 3.29 3.97
C LEU A 72 7.59 1.89 4.12
N ALA A 73 8.87 1.79 4.50
CA ALA A 73 9.52 0.50 4.78
C ALA A 73 8.81 -0.24 5.93
N MET A 74 8.55 0.45 7.04
CA MET A 74 7.84 -0.11 8.20
C MET A 74 6.41 -0.55 7.85
N MET A 75 5.70 0.21 7.02
CA MET A 75 4.39 -0.20 6.52
C MET A 75 4.46 -1.46 5.66
N GLY A 76 5.47 -1.59 4.79
CA GLY A 76 5.70 -2.79 3.97
C GLY A 76 5.86 -4.04 4.84
N TYR A 77 6.73 -3.99 5.85
CA TYR A 77 6.91 -5.09 6.81
C TYR A 77 5.64 -5.40 7.60
N THR A 78 4.90 -4.38 8.01
CA THR A 78 3.64 -4.56 8.74
C THR A 78 2.59 -5.28 7.88
N ILE A 79 2.43 -4.86 6.62
CA ILE A 79 1.50 -5.49 5.67
C ILE A 79 1.90 -6.94 5.42
N MET A 80 3.19 -7.22 5.19
CA MET A 80 3.67 -8.59 5.01
C MET A 80 3.41 -9.45 6.24
N SER A 81 3.66 -8.92 7.45
CA SER A 81 3.43 -9.64 8.72
C SER A 81 1.95 -9.97 8.92
N VAL A 82 1.06 -9.00 8.75
CA VAL A 82 -0.40 -9.22 8.84
C VAL A 82 -0.88 -10.19 7.75
N SER A 83 -0.33 -10.08 6.53
CA SER A 83 -0.66 -10.98 5.43
C SER A 83 -0.20 -12.42 5.72
N ALA A 84 0.98 -12.61 6.32
CA ALA A 84 1.47 -13.92 6.74
C ALA A 84 0.55 -14.57 7.79
N ILE A 85 0.08 -13.79 8.78
CA ILE A 85 -0.93 -14.25 9.75
C ILE A 85 -2.23 -14.63 9.04
N GLY A 86 -2.69 -13.78 8.11
CA GLY A 86 -3.87 -14.01 7.28
C GLY A 86 -3.82 -15.33 6.50
N THR A 87 -2.67 -15.62 5.90
CA THR A 87 -2.41 -16.86 5.16
C THR A 87 -2.29 -18.06 6.10
N LEU A 88 -1.61 -17.93 7.25
CA LEU A 88 -1.37 -19.05 8.16
C LEU A 88 -2.64 -19.50 8.89
N VAL A 89 -3.41 -18.55 9.43
CA VAL A 89 -4.57 -18.85 10.30
C VAL A 89 -5.82 -19.16 9.48
N TRP A 90 -6.13 -18.36 8.46
CA TRP A 90 -7.37 -18.48 7.69
C TRP A 90 -7.18 -19.09 6.29
N ARG A 91 -5.93 -19.30 5.85
CA ARG A 91 -5.61 -19.76 4.48
C ARG A 91 -6.28 -18.89 3.40
N HIS A 92 -6.35 -17.59 3.65
CA HIS A 92 -7.05 -16.66 2.78
C HIS A 92 -6.22 -16.37 1.51
N PRO A 93 -6.73 -16.66 0.30
CA PRO A 93 -5.93 -16.55 -0.93
C PRO A 93 -5.46 -15.13 -1.23
N LEU A 94 -6.25 -14.10 -0.89
CA LEU A 94 -5.82 -12.71 -1.08
C LEU A 94 -4.70 -12.27 -0.11
N ALA A 95 -4.52 -12.96 1.02
CA ALA A 95 -3.44 -12.63 1.95
C ALA A 95 -2.07 -13.00 1.36
N ASP A 96 -1.98 -14.14 0.66
CA ASP A 96 -0.76 -14.53 -0.07
C ASP A 96 -0.42 -13.56 -1.21
N VAL A 97 -1.43 -13.12 -1.97
CA VAL A 97 -1.25 -12.11 -3.04
C VAL A 97 -0.79 -10.77 -2.46
N SER A 98 -1.36 -10.34 -1.33
CA SER A 98 -0.97 -9.11 -0.63
C SER A 98 0.49 -9.16 -0.19
N ALA A 99 0.94 -10.26 0.41
CA ALA A 99 2.34 -10.42 0.84
C ALA A 99 3.31 -10.34 -0.35
N LYS A 100 2.99 -11.02 -1.46
CA LYS A 100 3.81 -11.00 -2.69
C LYS A 100 3.88 -9.62 -3.33
N ALA A 101 2.79 -8.86 -3.30
CA ALA A 101 2.75 -7.49 -3.81
C ALA A 101 3.54 -6.52 -2.91
N ALA A 102 3.49 -6.70 -1.58
CA ALA A 102 4.17 -5.84 -0.63
C ALA A 102 5.70 -6.07 -0.56
N ALA A 103 6.16 -7.30 -0.80
CA ALA A 103 7.58 -7.67 -0.71
C ALA A 103 8.55 -6.80 -1.54
N PRO A 104 8.33 -6.56 -2.86
CA PRO A 104 9.24 -5.72 -3.64
C PRO A 104 9.20 -4.25 -3.21
N ILE A 105 8.05 -3.77 -2.71
CA ILE A 105 7.91 -2.40 -2.20
C ILE A 105 8.71 -2.24 -0.92
N GLY A 106 8.55 -3.16 0.04
CA GLY A 106 9.32 -3.15 1.28
C GLY A 106 10.84 -3.23 1.02
N ALA A 107 11.26 -4.09 0.08
CA ALA A 107 12.66 -4.23 -0.31
C ALA A 107 13.25 -2.97 -0.98
N ALA A 108 12.43 -2.15 -1.64
CA ALA A 108 12.91 -0.92 -2.27
C ALA A 108 13.16 0.23 -1.27
N PHE A 109 12.50 0.21 -0.11
CA PHE A 109 12.58 1.26 0.91
C PHE A 109 13.44 0.88 2.14
N THR A 110 13.94 -0.35 2.22
CA THR A 110 14.79 -0.85 3.31
C THR A 110 16.25 -0.90 2.91
#